data_AF-A0A7S2MSA8-F1
#
_entry.id   AF-A0A7S2MSA8-F1
#
_cell.length_a   1.000
_cell.length_b   1.000
_cell.length_c   1.000
_cell.angle_alpha   90.00
_cell.angle_beta   90.00
_cell.angle_gamma   90.00
#
_symmetry.space_group_name_H-M   'P 1'
#
loop_
_entity.id
_entity.type
_entity.pdbx_description
1 polymer ?
#
loop_
_entity_poly.entity_id
_entity_poly.type
_entity_poly.pdbx_seq_one_letter_code
_entity_poly.pdbx_strand_id
1 'polypeptide(L)'
;REMPITDDTEETSFQKKAVGYVDIRHNKYRSHSSKVRSIMKEWCEQNNFDAAIWWDGPSNFEEKKGAKFTLKEAVKHLYSLKGDTRENALEYIRNSPIDSGSGIKSLVMKSFG
;
A
#
# COMPACT_ATOMS: atom_id res chain seq x y z
N ARG A 1 -21.94 -14.01 -14.24
CA ARG A 1 -22.58 -13.25 -13.14
C ARG A 1 -21.97 -11.86 -13.20
N GLU A 2 -22.64 -10.95 -13.88
CA GLU A 2 -22.20 -9.57 -14.04
C GLU A 2 -22.17 -8.90 -12.66
N MET A 3 -21.11 -8.14 -12.39
CA MET A 3 -21.02 -7.33 -11.19
C MET A 3 -21.99 -6.14 -11.34
N PRO A 4 -22.92 -5.93 -10.40
CA PRO A 4 -23.74 -4.74 -10.42
C PRO A 4 -22.84 -3.52 -10.19
N ILE A 5 -22.87 -2.57 -11.12
CA ILE A 5 -22.34 -1.23 -10.90
C ILE A 5 -23.26 -0.60 -9.86
N THR A 6 -22.82 -0.59 -8.60
CA THR A 6 -23.54 0.08 -7.52
C THR A 6 -23.15 1.55 -7.51
N ASP A 7 -24.15 2.41 -7.70
CA ASP A 7 -24.23 3.85 -7.44
C ASP A 7 -23.03 4.48 -6.69
N ASP A 8 -22.24 5.27 -7.40
CA ASP A 8 -20.97 5.92 -6.99
C ASP A 8 -21.18 7.23 -6.19
N THR A 9 -21.93 7.26 -5.07
CA THR A 9 -22.12 8.54 -4.34
C THR A 9 -21.94 8.58 -2.84
N GLU A 10 -21.62 7.48 -2.15
CA GLU A 10 -21.21 7.56 -0.74
C GLU A 10 -19.81 6.96 -0.53
N GLU A 11 -18.79 7.76 -0.87
CA GLU A 11 -17.46 7.56 -0.27
C GLU A 11 -17.62 7.52 1.24
N THR A 12 -17.44 6.32 1.80
CA THR A 12 -17.49 6.11 3.24
C THR A 12 -16.49 7.06 3.91
N SER A 13 -16.83 7.58 5.10
CA SER A 13 -15.93 8.48 5.85
C SER A 13 -14.53 7.90 6.08
N PHE A 14 -14.39 6.58 5.99
CA PHE A 14 -13.14 5.83 5.97
C PHE A 14 -12.29 6.10 4.72
N GLN A 15 -12.87 6.02 3.52
CA GLN A 15 -12.16 6.26 2.25
C GLN A 15 -11.60 7.69 2.18
N LYS A 16 -12.36 8.68 2.65
CA LYS A 16 -11.90 10.09 2.71
C LYS A 16 -10.71 10.30 3.64
N LYS A 17 -10.60 9.52 4.71
CA LYS A 17 -9.47 9.57 5.66
C LYS A 17 -8.27 8.75 5.19
N ALA A 18 -8.47 7.82 4.25
CA ALA A 18 -7.44 6.92 3.73
C ALA A 18 -6.62 7.50 2.57
N VAL A 19 -6.69 8.82 2.33
CA VAL A 19 -5.87 9.51 1.32
C VAL A 19 -4.83 10.36 2.02
N GLY A 20 -3.55 10.07 1.80
CA GLY A 20 -2.43 10.89 2.25
C GLY A 20 -2.00 11.87 1.16
N TYR A 21 -1.44 13.01 1.56
CA TYR A 21 -0.82 13.94 0.62
C TYR A 21 0.30 14.77 1.25
N VAL A 22 1.19 15.26 0.41
CA VAL A 22 2.11 16.38 0.67
C VAL A 22 1.89 17.42 -0.42
N ASP A 23 1.79 18.68 -0.02
CA ASP A 23 1.69 19.86 -0.90
C ASP A 23 2.87 20.76 -0.55
N ILE A 24 3.87 20.76 -1.43
CA ILE A 24 5.13 21.49 -1.28
C ILE A 24 4.88 22.99 -1.40
N ARG A 25 4.02 23.40 -2.34
CA ARG A 25 3.71 24.82 -2.61
C ARG A 25 3.10 25.52 -1.40
N HIS A 26 2.17 24.85 -0.71
CA HIS A 26 1.46 25.44 0.43
C HIS A 26 1.95 24.94 1.80
N ASN A 27 2.99 24.09 1.82
CA ASN A 27 3.52 23.43 3.01
C ASN A 27 2.42 22.73 3.84
N LYS A 28 1.53 22.00 3.16
CA LYS A 28 0.43 21.24 3.78
C LYS A 28 0.65 19.74 3.60
N TYR A 29 0.11 18.95 4.51
CA TYR A 29 0.16 17.49 4.41
C TYR A 29 -0.95 16.82 5.19
N ARG A 30 -1.25 15.58 4.83
CA ARG A 30 -2.03 14.63 5.64
C ARG A 30 -1.40 13.25 5.50
N SER A 31 -1.11 12.61 6.64
CA SER A 31 -0.59 11.25 6.66
C SER A 31 -0.75 10.65 8.06
N HIS A 32 -1.10 9.37 8.14
CA HIS A 32 -1.07 8.54 9.34
C HIS A 32 0.36 8.13 9.72
N SER A 33 1.32 8.28 8.80
CA SER A 33 2.73 7.94 9.03
C SER A 33 3.65 9.12 8.75
N SER A 34 4.27 9.65 9.80
CA SER A 34 5.28 10.71 9.69
C SER A 34 6.47 10.28 8.82
N LYS A 35 6.85 9.00 8.86
CA LYS A 35 7.90 8.42 8.02
C LYS A 35 7.53 8.45 6.53
N VAL A 36 6.33 7.98 6.18
CA VAL A 36 5.85 7.99 4.78
C VAL A 36 5.73 9.43 4.28
N ARG A 37 5.22 10.35 5.11
CA ARG A 37 5.18 11.77 4.79
C ARG A 37 6.57 12.31 4.44
N SER A 38 7.58 12.02 5.25
CA SER A 38 8.95 12.49 4.97
C SER A 38 9.50 11.93 3.66
N ILE A 39 9.30 10.64 3.39
CA ILE A 39 9.70 9.99 2.14
C ILE A 39 9.01 10.65 0.94
N MET A 40 7.69 10.85 1.00
CA MET A 40 6.93 11.46 -0.09
C MET A 40 7.33 12.92 -0.32
N LYS A 41 7.60 13.67 0.76
CA LYS A 41 8.09 15.04 0.67
C LYS A 41 9.44 15.10 -0.04
N GLU A 42 10.41 14.30 0.42
CA GLU A 42 11.75 14.23 -0.17
C GLU A 42 11.68 13.81 -1.65
N TRP A 43 10.83 12.83 -1.97
CA TRP A 43 10.61 12.40 -3.35
C TRP A 43 10.04 13.54 -4.22
N CYS A 44 9.10 14.33 -3.72
CA CYS A 44 8.59 15.50 -4.46
C CYS A 44 9.69 16.54 -4.69
N GLU A 45 10.48 16.85 -3.66
CA GLU A 45 11.58 17.83 -3.74
C GLU A 45 12.66 17.38 -4.75
N GLN A 46 13.05 16.10 -4.72
CA GLN A 46 14.04 15.53 -5.65
C GLN A 46 13.57 15.54 -7.11
N ASN A 47 12.27 15.39 -7.34
CA ASN A 47 11.69 15.33 -8.69
C ASN A 47 11.06 16.67 -9.13
N ASN A 48 11.20 17.72 -8.33
CA ASN A 48 10.59 19.03 -8.56
C ASN A 48 9.07 18.95 -8.79
N PHE A 49 8.39 18.12 -7.99
CA PHE A 49 6.93 18.02 -7.97
C PHE A 49 6.32 18.90 -6.89
N ASP A 50 5.15 19.47 -7.20
CA ASP A 50 4.44 20.36 -6.29
C ASP A 50 3.68 19.62 -5.20
N ALA A 51 3.28 18.37 -5.47
CA ALA A 51 2.53 17.56 -4.54
C ALA A 51 2.62 16.06 -4.89
N ALA A 52 2.39 15.22 -3.89
CA ALA A 52 2.08 13.81 -4.06
C ALA A 52 0.83 13.45 -3.26
N ILE A 53 0.03 12.54 -3.81
CA ILE A 53 -1.18 12.01 -3.19
C ILE A 53 -1.07 10.48 -3.25
N TRP A 54 -1.38 9.80 -2.15
CA TRP A 54 -1.29 8.34 -2.07
C TRP A 54 -2.40 7.74 -1.23
N TRP A 55 -2.60 6.43 -1.37
CA TRP A 55 -3.45 5.68 -0.45
C TRP A 55 -2.72 5.51 0.89
N ASP A 56 -3.27 6.12 1.93
CA ASP A 56 -2.76 6.16 3.29
C ASP A 56 -3.74 5.50 4.27
N GLY A 57 -4.46 4.48 3.82
CA GLY A 57 -5.38 3.72 4.67
C GLY A 57 -4.64 2.99 5.80
N PRO A 58 -5.27 2.86 6.99
CA PRO A 58 -4.70 2.07 8.07
C PRO A 58 -4.53 0.60 7.65
N SER A 59 -3.51 -0.06 8.21
CA SER A 59 -3.34 -1.50 8.01
C SER A 59 -4.55 -2.25 8.57
N ASN A 60 -5.20 -3.05 7.73
CA ASN A 60 -6.28 -3.97 8.12
C ASN A 60 -5.79 -5.42 8.28
N PHE A 61 -4.47 -5.62 8.34
CA PHE A 61 -3.89 -6.98 8.36
C PHE A 61 -4.27 -7.74 9.63
N GLU A 62 -4.16 -7.10 10.80
CA GLU A 62 -4.51 -7.73 12.08
C GLU A 62 -5.99 -8.04 12.17
N GLU A 63 -6.85 -7.13 11.72
CA GLU A 63 -8.30 -7.35 11.64
C GLU A 63 -8.65 -8.54 10.74
N LYS A 64 -8.04 -8.63 9.55
CA LYS A 64 -8.38 -9.68 8.55
C LYS A 64 -7.69 -11.01 8.79
N LYS A 65 -6.56 -11.04 9.51
CA LYS A 65 -5.72 -12.25 9.68
C LYS A 65 -5.59 -12.70 11.14
N GLY A 66 -6.08 -11.91 12.09
CA GLY A 66 -5.98 -12.20 13.52
C GLY A 66 -4.54 -12.14 14.06
N ALA A 67 -3.60 -11.54 13.31
CA ALA A 67 -2.20 -11.46 13.68
C ALA A 67 -1.60 -10.12 13.24
N LYS A 68 -0.72 -9.54 14.07
CA LYS A 68 0.00 -8.31 13.71
C LYS A 68 0.83 -8.50 12.44
N PHE A 69 0.92 -7.44 11.65
CA PHE A 69 1.75 -7.47 10.45
C PHE A 69 3.23 -7.65 10.82
N THR A 70 3.82 -8.74 10.34
CA THR A 70 5.26 -9.02 10.37
C THR A 70 5.65 -9.65 9.04
N LEU A 71 6.95 -9.62 8.71
CA LEU A 71 7.44 -10.26 7.49
C LEU A 71 7.10 -11.77 7.45
N LYS A 72 7.20 -12.45 8.60
CA LYS A 72 6.86 -13.86 8.74
C LYS A 72 5.38 -14.12 8.46
N GLU A 73 4.48 -13.35 9.08
CA GLU A 73 3.04 -13.52 8.87
C GLU A 73 2.61 -13.11 7.45
N ALA A 74 3.27 -12.10 6.84
CA ALA A 74 3.03 -11.74 5.46
C ALA A 74 3.38 -12.89 4.49
N VAL A 75 4.53 -13.53 4.67
CA VAL A 75 4.91 -14.69 3.83
C VAL A 75 4.02 -15.89 4.08
N LYS A 76 3.69 -16.19 5.34
CA LYS A 76 2.71 -17.23 5.67
C LYS A 76 1.36 -16.97 4.99
N HIS A 77 0.92 -15.71 4.94
CA HIS A 77 -0.29 -15.35 4.21
C HIS A 77 -0.15 -15.58 2.70
N LEU A 78 0.98 -15.19 2.08
CA LEU A 78 1.21 -15.44 0.65
C LEU A 78 1.18 -16.93 0.31
N TYR A 79 1.74 -17.80 1.17
CA TYR A 79 1.65 -19.25 1.00
C TYR A 79 0.23 -19.80 1.15
N SER A 80 -0.66 -19.13 1.88
CA SER A 80 -2.04 -19.58 2.06
C SER A 80 -2.98 -19.21 0.91
N LEU A 81 -2.55 -18.30 0.02
CA LEU A 81 -3.30 -17.94 -1.18
C LEU A 81 -3.35 -19.10 -2.18
N LYS A 82 -4.44 -19.19 -2.95
CA LYS A 82 -4.67 -20.23 -3.96
C LYS A 82 -5.13 -19.61 -5.28
N GLY A 83 -4.85 -20.31 -6.38
CA GLY A 83 -5.24 -19.90 -7.74
C GLY A 83 -4.74 -18.49 -8.10
N ASP A 84 -5.54 -17.79 -8.89
CA ASP A 84 -5.20 -16.46 -9.45
C ASP A 84 -4.87 -15.42 -8.38
N THR A 85 -5.44 -15.53 -7.17
CA THR A 85 -5.12 -14.60 -6.08
C THR A 85 -3.66 -14.71 -5.65
N ARG A 86 -3.09 -15.91 -5.67
CA ARG A 86 -1.67 -16.11 -5.37
C ARG A 86 -0.80 -15.59 -6.51
N GLU A 87 -1.15 -15.92 -7.74
CA GLU A 87 -0.41 -15.50 -8.95
C GLU A 87 -0.32 -13.97 -9.01
N ASN A 88 -1.47 -13.29 -8.91
CA ASN A 88 -1.55 -11.83 -8.96
C ASN A 88 -0.79 -11.15 -7.81
N ALA A 89 -0.87 -11.71 -6.59
CA ALA A 89 -0.13 -11.17 -5.45
C ALA A 89 1.39 -11.28 -5.64
N LEU A 90 1.87 -12.43 -6.14
CA LEU A 90 3.29 -12.64 -6.41
C LEU A 90 3.77 -11.76 -7.58
N GLU A 91 2.99 -11.65 -8.65
CA GLU A 91 3.28 -10.77 -9.78
C GLU A 91 3.39 -9.32 -9.34
N TYR A 92 2.43 -8.82 -8.57
CA TYR A 92 2.46 -7.46 -8.03
C TYR A 92 3.74 -7.19 -7.21
N ILE A 93 4.13 -8.14 -6.36
CA ILE A 93 5.34 -8.02 -5.53
C ILE A 93 6.61 -8.04 -6.40
N ARG A 94 6.67 -8.91 -7.41
CA ARG A 94 7.81 -8.99 -8.35
C ARG A 94 7.97 -7.70 -9.15
N ASN A 95 6.86 -7.12 -9.60
CA ASN A 95 6.85 -5.90 -10.43
C ASN A 95 6.97 -4.60 -9.61
N SER A 96 6.76 -4.65 -8.29
CA SER A 96 6.92 -3.48 -7.41
C SER A 96 8.38 -2.98 -7.39
N PRO A 97 8.67 -1.66 -7.44
CA PRO A 97 10.03 -1.12 -7.37
C PRO A 97 10.82 -1.61 -6.14
N ILE A 98 12.13 -1.82 -6.31
CA ILE A 98 13.03 -2.35 -5.26
C ILE A 98 13.15 -1.40 -4.06
N ASP A 99 12.96 -0.09 -4.27
CA ASP A 99 13.10 0.96 -3.24
C ASP A 99 11.99 1.01 -2.19
N SER A 100 11.02 0.09 -2.23
CA SER A 100 9.95 0.03 -1.24
C SER A 100 10.43 -0.34 0.18
N GLY A 101 11.72 -0.62 0.39
CA GLY A 101 12.25 -1.09 1.68
C GLY A 101 11.59 -2.37 2.20
N SER A 102 10.81 -3.07 1.37
CA SER A 102 10.00 -4.19 1.81
C SER A 102 10.84 -5.46 1.75
N GLY A 103 11.22 -5.98 2.93
CA GLY A 103 11.81 -7.30 3.05
C GLY A 103 10.96 -8.40 2.39
N ILE A 104 9.66 -8.12 2.15
CA ILE A 104 8.73 -8.99 1.43
C ILE A 104 9.20 -9.28 0.01
N LYS A 105 9.61 -8.26 -0.78
CA LYS A 105 10.04 -8.52 -2.17
C LYS A 105 11.26 -9.43 -2.23
N SER A 106 12.28 -9.13 -1.42
CA SER A 106 13.48 -9.98 -1.32
C SER A 106 13.16 -11.41 -0.88
N LEU A 107 12.25 -11.56 0.09
CA LEU A 107 11.86 -12.86 0.60
C LEU A 107 11.01 -13.63 -0.42
N VAL A 108 10.11 -12.97 -1.14
CA VAL A 108 9.34 -13.58 -2.23
C VAL A 108 10.23 -14.07 -3.36
N MET A 109 11.22 -13.28 -3.77
CA MET A 109 12.19 -13.70 -4.78
C MET A 109 13.03 -14.92 -4.34
N LYS A 110 13.29 -15.08 -3.04
CA LYS A 110 13.98 -16.26 -2.49
C LYS A 110 13.08 -17.49 -2.32
N SER A 111 11.80 -17.27 -2.00
CA SER A 111 10.85 -18.31 -1.61
C SER A 111 9.95 -18.82 -2.74
N PHE A 112 9.80 -18.04 -3.81
CA PHE A 112 8.92 -18.30 -4.97
C PHE A 112 9.58 -17.94 -6.31
N GLY A 113 10.90 -17.78 -6.34
CA GLY A 113 11.70 -17.57 -7.55
C GLY A 113 12.15 -18.86 -8.18
#